data_AF-A0A251TFB4-F1
#
_entry.id   AF-A0A251TFB4-F1
#
_cell.length_a   1.000
_cell.length_b   1.000
_cell.length_c   1.000
_cell.angle_alpha   90.00
_cell.angle_beta   90.00
_cell.angle_gamma   90.00
#
_symmetry.space_group_name_H-M   'P 1'
#
loop_
_entity.id
_entity.type
_entity.pdbx_description
1 polymer ?
#
loop_
_entity_poly.entity_id
_entity_poly.type
_entity_poly.pdbx_seq_one_letter_code
_entity_poly.pdbx_strand_id
1 'polypeptide(L)'
;MSFVLNVSKSCTASVNQSDHIKPCFQSITMAPKVWRIKKTVIASDHQPTASDHKPTSDHNDKKEAGIKAVVAASGDSNNTEEQKEEPETAIDLGVSMDRLNLGSEKNKKKKLLVLPLRGILVYRAHRSRPETIPRNRRPDFCYGSFLVYKRPYCLGFLKFCFQRFNVGLWSSAREHNLQGILTNVMGNLKKKLLFTWDQEHGTDSGFKCLENRDKPLFFKELNHLWEKKYPNLPWSDGEYSASNTLLITDPEKSLLNPPNTAIFPRNYDPENRKDDFLGPKGELRVFLEGLAEAEDVQTYVEEHPIGDPEITPSHPDWDHYCKIICCVNKIRFGDPTPKLI
;
A
#
# COMPACT_ATOMS: atom_id res chain seq x y z
N MET A 1 -45.17 -5.48 -62.69
CA MET A 1 -45.76 -6.81 -62.40
C MET A 1 -44.65 -7.83 -62.24
N SER A 2 -44.97 -8.99 -61.66
CA SER A 2 -44.13 -10.20 -61.58
C SER A 2 -42.80 -10.11 -60.81
N PHE A 3 -42.85 -10.59 -59.57
CA PHE A 3 -41.76 -11.42 -59.00
C PHE A 3 -41.58 -12.69 -59.85
N VAL A 4 -40.42 -13.36 -59.70
CA VAL A 4 -40.28 -14.77 -59.26
C VAL A 4 -38.80 -15.18 -59.26
N LEU A 5 -38.38 -15.96 -58.24
CA LEU A 5 -37.08 -16.64 -58.21
C LEU A 5 -37.24 -18.09 -58.71
N ASN A 6 -36.23 -18.67 -59.37
CA ASN A 6 -35.37 -19.68 -58.71
C ASN A 6 -34.27 -20.32 -59.59
N VAL A 7 -33.12 -20.50 -58.93
CA VAL A 7 -32.23 -21.69 -58.91
C VAL A 7 -31.98 -22.48 -60.21
N SER A 8 -30.71 -22.59 -60.60
CA SER A 8 -30.18 -23.80 -61.26
C SER A 8 -28.68 -24.04 -61.01
N LYS A 9 -28.40 -25.09 -60.23
CA LYS A 9 -27.21 -25.98 -60.25
C LYS A 9 -25.83 -25.47 -59.79
N SER A 10 -25.19 -26.35 -59.03
CA SER A 10 -23.77 -26.37 -58.63
C SER A 10 -22.96 -27.25 -59.60
N CYS A 11 -21.68 -26.94 -59.84
CA CYS A 11 -20.56 -27.81 -59.45
C CYS A 11 -19.17 -27.34 -59.95
N THR A 12 -18.18 -27.42 -59.05
CA THR A 12 -16.75 -27.73 -59.28
C THR A 12 -15.94 -27.07 -60.41
N ALA A 13 -15.00 -26.21 -60.02
CA ALA A 13 -13.58 -26.34 -60.40
C ALA A 13 -12.70 -25.62 -59.35
N SER A 14 -11.44 -26.06 -59.18
CA SER A 14 -10.49 -25.47 -58.23
C SER A 14 -9.42 -24.63 -58.93
N VAL A 15 -9.00 -23.54 -58.28
CA VAL A 15 -7.69 -22.92 -58.51
C VAL A 15 -7.09 -22.56 -57.15
N ASN A 16 -5.90 -23.08 -56.87
CA ASN A 16 -5.09 -22.62 -55.74
C ASN A 16 -4.31 -21.37 -56.17
N GLN A 17 -4.35 -20.30 -55.39
CA GLN A 17 -3.21 -19.39 -55.34
C GLN A 17 -3.04 -18.81 -53.93
N SER A 18 -1.81 -18.89 -53.45
CA SER A 18 -1.38 -18.42 -52.13
C SER A 18 -0.82 -17.01 -52.21
N ASP A 19 -1.08 -16.19 -51.19
CA ASP A 19 -0.20 -15.07 -50.86
C ASP A 19 0.00 -14.96 -49.34
N HIS A 20 1.25 -14.78 -48.92
CA HIS A 20 1.65 -14.79 -47.51
C HIS A 20 1.89 -13.38 -46.98
N ILE A 21 1.00 -12.89 -46.13
CA ILE A 21 1.28 -11.70 -45.31
C ILE A 21 2.27 -12.10 -44.20
N LYS A 22 3.48 -11.52 -44.23
CA LYS A 22 4.53 -11.73 -43.22
C LYS A 22 4.33 -10.77 -42.02
N PRO A 23 4.21 -11.26 -40.77
CA PRO A 23 4.49 -10.45 -39.60
C PRO A 23 6.02 -10.39 -39.38
N CYS A 24 6.60 -9.19 -39.40
CA CYS A 24 8.03 -8.99 -39.13
C CYS A 24 8.25 -8.47 -37.71
N PHE A 25 8.57 -9.36 -36.77
CA PHE A 25 9.25 -9.02 -35.51
C PHE A 25 10.12 -10.21 -35.08
N GLN A 26 11.44 -10.02 -35.06
CA GLN A 26 12.38 -11.05 -34.59
C GLN A 26 12.49 -10.98 -33.06
N SER A 27 11.91 -11.96 -32.38
CA SER A 27 12.08 -12.13 -30.92
C SER A 27 13.43 -12.79 -30.62
N ILE A 28 14.28 -12.13 -29.83
CA ILE A 28 15.51 -12.71 -29.29
C ILE A 28 15.14 -13.48 -28.01
N THR A 29 14.84 -14.77 -28.14
CA THR A 29 14.46 -15.64 -27.03
C THR A 29 15.67 -16.06 -26.18
N MET A 30 15.95 -15.27 -25.14
CA MET A 30 16.75 -15.73 -24.00
C MET A 30 15.97 -16.82 -23.23
N ALA A 31 16.61 -17.96 -22.95
CA ALA A 31 15.95 -19.09 -22.30
C ALA A 31 15.57 -18.80 -20.83
N PRO A 32 14.35 -19.13 -20.38
CA PRO A 32 13.92 -18.87 -19.00
C PRO A 32 14.69 -19.74 -17.99
N LYS A 33 15.33 -19.10 -17.02
CA LYS A 33 15.96 -19.79 -15.88
C LYS A 33 14.87 -20.42 -15.00
N VAL A 34 14.93 -21.74 -14.79
CA VAL A 34 13.91 -22.47 -14.03
C VAL A 34 14.27 -22.49 -12.54
N TRP A 35 13.69 -21.58 -11.76
CA TRP A 35 13.79 -21.60 -10.30
C TRP A 35 12.94 -22.74 -9.70
N ARG A 36 13.58 -23.88 -9.41
CA ARG A 36 12.93 -24.98 -8.66
C ARG A 36 12.79 -24.64 -7.18
N ILE A 37 11.57 -24.33 -6.73
CA ILE A 37 11.24 -24.20 -5.31
C ILE A 37 11.41 -25.57 -4.64
N LYS A 38 12.42 -25.71 -3.76
CA LYS A 38 12.55 -26.88 -2.90
C LYS A 38 11.56 -26.78 -1.73
N LYS A 39 10.59 -27.69 -1.66
CA LYS A 39 9.80 -27.91 -0.44
C LYS A 39 10.65 -28.68 0.56
N THR A 40 11.19 -28.00 1.58
CA THR A 40 11.84 -28.66 2.71
C THR A 40 10.76 -29.23 3.64
N VAL A 41 10.59 -30.55 3.63
CA VAL A 41 9.86 -31.25 4.69
C VAL A 41 10.82 -31.45 5.86
N ILE A 42 10.47 -30.92 7.03
CA ILE A 42 11.18 -31.20 8.28
C ILE A 42 10.37 -32.27 9.02
N ALA A 43 10.94 -33.47 9.13
CA ALA A 43 10.42 -34.51 10.02
C ALA A 43 10.70 -34.11 11.48
N SER A 44 9.80 -34.47 12.39
CA SER A 44 9.85 -34.08 13.80
C SER A 44 9.77 -35.32 14.71
N ASP A 45 10.70 -36.26 14.52
CA ASP A 45 10.83 -37.42 15.41
C ASP A 45 11.64 -37.05 16.65
N HIS A 46 10.98 -36.85 17.78
CA HIS A 46 11.22 -37.58 19.04
C HIS A 46 10.25 -37.13 20.15
N GLN A 47 9.88 -38.06 21.02
CA GLN A 47 8.94 -37.88 22.14
C GLN A 47 9.58 -38.43 23.44
N PRO A 48 8.88 -38.45 24.60
CA PRO A 48 9.20 -37.57 25.71
C PRO A 48 9.93 -38.27 26.88
N THR A 49 10.42 -37.47 27.82
CA THR A 49 10.67 -37.90 29.20
C THR A 49 9.72 -37.15 30.14
N ALA A 50 8.96 -37.90 30.94
CA ALA A 50 8.07 -37.36 31.95
C ALA A 50 8.76 -37.35 33.33
N SER A 51 8.34 -36.44 34.19
CA SER A 51 8.49 -36.58 35.63
C SER A 51 7.35 -35.83 36.33
N ASP A 52 6.36 -36.58 36.82
CA ASP A 52 5.36 -36.06 37.75
C ASP A 52 6.02 -35.58 39.05
N HIS A 53 5.47 -34.55 39.69
CA HIS A 53 5.18 -34.57 41.13
C HIS A 53 4.29 -33.40 41.54
N LYS A 54 3.16 -33.73 42.19
CA LYS A 54 2.35 -32.80 42.98
C LYS A 54 1.69 -33.55 44.15
N PRO A 55 1.87 -33.05 45.39
CA PRO A 55 0.87 -33.05 46.45
C PRO A 55 0.47 -31.58 46.77
N THR A 56 -0.82 -31.19 46.80
CA THR A 56 -1.67 -31.12 48.02
C THR A 56 -1.00 -30.31 49.15
N SER A 57 -1.30 -29.03 49.35
CA SER A 57 -2.55 -28.39 49.84
C SER A 57 -2.39 -27.96 51.31
N ASP A 58 -2.82 -26.73 51.64
CA ASP A 58 -3.89 -26.48 52.63
C ASP A 58 -4.03 -24.96 52.92
N HIS A 59 -5.01 -24.63 53.77
CA HIS A 59 -5.46 -23.27 54.05
C HIS A 59 -4.46 -22.41 54.83
N ASN A 60 -4.53 -21.09 54.63
CA ASN A 60 -5.06 -20.25 55.71
C ASN A 60 -5.65 -18.90 55.23
N ASP A 61 -6.40 -18.27 56.13
CA ASP A 61 -7.39 -17.24 55.84
C ASP A 61 -6.99 -15.86 56.41
N LYS A 62 -7.59 -14.78 55.87
CA LYS A 62 -7.71 -13.40 56.41
C LYS A 62 -6.58 -12.78 57.26
N LYS A 63 -6.15 -11.58 56.85
CA LYS A 63 -6.47 -10.37 57.65
C LYS A 63 -6.55 -9.08 56.83
N GLU A 64 -6.95 -8.00 57.50
CA GLU A 64 -7.64 -6.83 56.95
C GLU A 64 -7.06 -5.52 57.52
N ALA A 65 -7.32 -4.39 56.82
CA ALA A 65 -6.92 -3.01 57.13
C ALA A 65 -5.39 -2.70 57.10
N GLY A 66 -4.91 -1.53 56.67
CA GLY A 66 -5.59 -0.35 56.09
C GLY A 66 -5.54 0.90 56.98
N ILE A 67 -5.18 2.06 56.40
CA ILE A 67 -5.34 3.42 56.98
C ILE A 67 -5.12 4.49 55.88
N LYS A 68 -5.72 5.69 56.05
CA LYS A 68 -5.61 6.88 55.15
C LYS A 68 -4.42 7.77 55.62
N ALA A 69 -4.05 8.96 55.11
CA ALA A 69 -4.76 10.05 54.42
C ALA A 69 -3.69 11.04 53.78
N VAL A 70 -3.98 11.89 52.78
CA VAL A 70 -4.42 13.32 52.85
C VAL A 70 -3.36 14.29 53.46
N VAL A 71 -3.03 15.51 52.96
CA VAL A 71 -3.08 16.24 51.67
C VAL A 71 -2.39 17.64 51.85
N ALA A 72 -1.68 18.15 50.82
CA ALA A 72 -1.33 19.55 50.45
C ALA A 72 -0.79 20.66 51.41
N ALA A 73 0.06 21.53 50.82
CA ALA A 73 0.22 23.01 51.05
C ALA A 73 0.91 23.50 52.36
N SER A 74 1.51 24.71 52.49
CA SER A 74 1.75 25.87 51.58
C SER A 74 2.79 26.87 52.19
N GLY A 75 3.34 27.80 51.36
CA GLY A 75 4.20 28.94 51.77
C GLY A 75 5.71 28.64 51.77
N ASP A 76 6.66 29.60 51.66
CA ASP A 76 6.64 31.05 51.33
C ASP A 76 8.12 31.47 50.99
N SER A 77 8.60 32.67 50.60
CA SER A 77 8.15 34.09 50.52
C SER A 77 8.81 34.83 49.30
N ASN A 78 8.91 36.17 49.31
CA ASN A 78 9.48 37.02 48.23
C ASN A 78 10.96 37.42 48.42
N ASN A 79 11.67 37.77 47.33
CA ASN A 79 12.38 39.06 47.19
C ASN A 79 12.92 39.29 45.75
N THR A 80 13.36 40.53 45.47
CA THR A 80 13.75 41.07 44.14
C THR A 80 15.11 41.77 44.23
N GLU A 81 15.97 41.68 43.20
CA GLU A 81 16.86 42.78 42.74
C GLU A 81 17.62 42.43 41.44
N GLU A 82 18.15 43.44 40.74
CA GLU A 82 18.91 43.33 39.48
C GLU A 82 20.38 43.75 39.66
N GLN A 83 21.33 43.05 39.00
CA GLN A 83 22.50 43.70 38.36
C GLN A 83 23.29 42.73 37.44
N LYS A 84 24.44 43.20 36.92
CA LYS A 84 25.01 42.83 35.61
C LYS A 84 26.46 42.29 35.63
N GLU A 85 26.83 41.80 34.44
CA GLU A 85 28.17 41.81 33.80
C GLU A 85 29.10 40.60 34.03
N GLU A 86 30.05 40.44 33.08
CA GLU A 86 30.72 39.20 32.66
C GLU A 86 32.24 39.22 33.01
N PRO A 87 33.16 38.45 32.37
CA PRO A 87 33.05 37.13 31.71
C PRO A 87 34.15 36.14 32.17
N GLU A 88 33.97 34.83 31.94
CA GLU A 88 35.12 33.89 31.87
C GLU A 88 35.04 32.95 30.65
N THR A 89 36.19 32.73 30.01
CA THR A 89 36.31 32.01 28.74
C THR A 89 36.71 30.55 28.94
N ALA A 90 35.82 29.63 28.54
CA ALA A 90 36.15 28.21 28.34
C ALA A 90 35.83 27.81 26.90
N ILE A 91 36.86 27.70 26.05
CA ILE A 91 36.73 27.23 24.67
C ILE A 91 36.93 25.71 24.69
N ASP A 92 35.84 24.94 24.66
CA ASP A 92 35.89 23.49 24.41
C ASP A 92 35.24 23.14 23.07
N LEU A 93 35.81 22.15 22.38
CA LEU A 93 35.65 21.93 20.94
C LEU A 93 34.45 21.04 20.61
N GLY A 94 33.27 21.47 21.07
CA GLY A 94 31.96 20.92 20.71
C GLY A 94 31.57 21.19 19.25
N VAL A 95 32.33 20.67 18.28
CA VAL A 95 32.01 20.77 16.85
C VAL A 95 30.79 19.89 16.54
N SER A 96 29.60 20.48 16.71
CA SER A 96 28.31 19.88 16.33
C SER A 96 28.30 19.57 14.83
N MET A 97 28.42 18.28 14.51
CA MET A 97 28.44 17.75 13.14
C MET A 97 27.06 17.87 12.45
N ASP A 98 26.04 18.30 13.19
CA ASP A 98 24.64 18.47 12.77
C ASP A 98 24.41 19.67 11.83
N ARG A 99 25.40 20.57 11.69
CA ARG A 99 25.23 21.87 10.98
C ARG A 99 25.71 21.91 9.53
N LEU A 100 26.39 20.87 9.02
CA LEU A 100 27.01 20.93 7.69
C LEU A 100 26.13 20.47 6.50
N ASN A 101 24.89 20.01 6.72
CA ASN A 101 23.95 19.66 5.63
C ASN A 101 22.53 20.23 5.79
N LEU A 102 22.20 20.92 6.89
CA LEU A 102 20.81 21.28 7.22
C LEU A 102 20.20 22.43 6.36
N GLY A 103 20.96 22.94 5.38
CA GLY A 103 20.52 23.96 4.42
C GLY A 103 19.85 23.40 3.16
N SER A 104 20.19 22.18 2.73
CA SER A 104 19.62 21.53 1.53
C SER A 104 18.34 20.75 1.84
N GLU A 105 18.33 19.96 2.92
CA GLU A 105 17.18 19.16 3.40
C GLU A 105 15.88 19.97 3.51
N LYS A 106 15.96 21.26 3.89
CA LYS A 106 14.78 22.13 4.05
C LYS A 106 14.14 22.58 2.72
N ASN A 107 14.85 22.47 1.61
CA ASN A 107 14.44 22.98 0.30
C ASN A 107 14.06 21.88 -0.71
N LYS A 108 14.37 20.60 -0.43
CA LYS A 108 13.99 19.47 -1.30
C LYS A 108 12.48 19.23 -1.18
N LYS A 109 11.72 19.45 -2.26
CA LYS A 109 10.27 19.17 -2.28
C LYS A 109 10.02 17.69 -1.94
N LYS A 110 9.09 17.45 -1.02
CA LYS A 110 8.70 16.09 -0.62
C LYS A 110 7.98 15.37 -1.75
N LYS A 111 8.35 14.11 -1.99
CA LYS A 111 7.62 13.20 -2.88
C LYS A 111 6.20 12.92 -2.35
N LEU A 112 5.27 12.62 -3.25
CA LEU A 112 3.91 12.19 -2.92
C LEU A 112 3.87 10.67 -2.70
N LEU A 113 3.44 10.26 -1.50
CA LEU A 113 3.24 8.86 -1.14
C LEU A 113 1.74 8.58 -0.98
N VAL A 114 1.21 7.67 -1.78
CA VAL A 114 -0.22 7.31 -1.79
C VAL A 114 -0.43 5.96 -1.12
N LEU A 115 -0.91 5.98 0.12
CA LEU A 115 -1.08 4.79 0.96
C LEU A 115 -2.49 4.16 0.82
N PRO A 116 -2.62 2.83 0.81
CA PRO A 116 -3.90 2.14 0.99
C PRO A 116 -4.14 1.86 2.48
N LEU A 117 -5.41 1.85 2.90
CA LEU A 117 -5.76 1.57 4.28
C LEU A 117 -5.73 0.05 4.59
N ARG A 118 -6.47 -0.74 3.80
CA ARG A 118 -6.47 -2.20 3.89
C ARG A 118 -5.15 -2.75 3.37
N GLY A 119 -4.67 -3.85 3.94
CA GLY A 119 -3.50 -4.59 3.47
C GLY A 119 -2.19 -4.05 4.00
N ILE A 120 -2.02 -2.72 4.05
CA ILE A 120 -0.80 -2.09 4.57
C ILE A 120 -0.97 -1.64 6.02
N LEU A 121 -1.97 -0.81 6.33
CA LEU A 121 -2.13 -0.24 7.67
C LEU A 121 -3.03 -1.09 8.60
N VAL A 122 -4.07 -1.72 8.04
CA VAL A 122 -5.01 -2.59 8.77
C VAL A 122 -5.44 -3.83 7.99
N TYR A 123 -5.77 -4.88 8.74
CA TYR A 123 -6.61 -5.99 8.28
C TYR A 123 -8.06 -5.77 8.73
N ARG A 124 -9.03 -6.26 7.95
CA ARG A 124 -10.47 -6.16 8.21
C ARG A 124 -11.15 -7.50 7.96
N ALA A 125 -11.63 -8.14 9.03
CA ALA A 125 -12.54 -9.27 8.94
C ALA A 125 -14.00 -8.76 8.94
N HIS A 126 -14.91 -9.45 8.26
CA HIS A 126 -16.35 -9.15 8.32
C HIS A 126 -17.06 -10.16 9.22
N ARG A 127 -18.01 -9.72 10.06
CA ARG A 127 -18.72 -10.61 11.01
C ARG A 127 -19.49 -11.74 10.34
N SER A 128 -19.94 -11.56 9.10
CA SER A 128 -20.59 -12.63 8.29
C SER A 128 -19.60 -13.55 7.56
N ARG A 129 -18.29 -13.41 7.81
CA ARG A 129 -17.20 -14.17 7.21
C ARG A 129 -16.25 -14.67 8.31
N PRO A 130 -16.72 -15.57 9.20
CA PRO A 130 -15.95 -16.03 10.36
C PRO A 130 -14.63 -16.72 9.99
N GLU A 131 -14.52 -17.27 8.79
CA GLU A 131 -13.29 -17.81 8.22
C GLU A 131 -12.20 -16.75 8.02
N THR A 132 -12.57 -15.47 7.92
CA THR A 132 -11.65 -14.32 7.85
C THR A 132 -11.31 -13.73 9.22
N ILE A 133 -11.87 -14.23 10.32
CA ILE A 133 -11.62 -13.70 11.66
C ILE A 133 -10.38 -14.39 12.27
N PRO A 134 -9.33 -13.64 12.63
CA PRO A 134 -8.18 -14.15 13.37
C PRO A 134 -8.60 -14.88 14.65
N ARG A 135 -8.10 -16.11 14.81
CA ARG A 135 -8.37 -17.01 15.92
C ARG A 135 -7.54 -16.64 17.14
N ASN A 136 -6.27 -16.25 16.93
CA ASN A 136 -5.29 -16.11 18.01
C ASN A 136 -5.05 -14.66 18.45
N ARG A 137 -5.94 -13.73 18.08
CA ARG A 137 -5.86 -12.29 18.38
C ARG A 137 -7.25 -11.64 18.46
N ARG A 138 -7.49 -10.79 19.46
CA ARG A 138 -8.67 -9.91 19.52
C ARG A 138 -8.50 -8.71 18.57
N PRO A 139 -9.58 -8.20 17.95
CA PRO A 139 -9.51 -6.98 17.15
C PRO A 139 -9.13 -5.77 18.00
N ASP A 140 -8.40 -4.84 17.38
CA ASP A 140 -8.04 -3.57 17.99
C ASP A 140 -9.27 -2.67 18.21
N PHE A 141 -10.26 -2.73 17.31
CA PHE A 141 -11.57 -2.10 17.44
C PHE A 141 -12.59 -2.72 16.47
N CYS A 142 -13.88 -2.41 16.66
CA CYS A 142 -14.94 -2.71 15.70
C CYS A 142 -15.38 -1.44 14.96
N TYR A 143 -15.80 -1.58 13.70
CA TYR A 143 -16.46 -0.51 12.95
C TYR A 143 -17.59 -1.09 12.10
N GLY A 144 -18.84 -0.82 12.52
CA GLY A 144 -20.01 -1.53 12.01
C GLY A 144 -19.83 -3.05 12.11
N SER A 145 -20.16 -3.75 11.02
CA SER A 145 -20.01 -5.21 10.91
C SER A 145 -18.57 -5.69 10.70
N PHE A 146 -17.55 -4.82 10.76
CA PHE A 146 -16.14 -5.19 10.61
C PHE A 146 -15.39 -5.25 11.95
N LEU A 147 -14.53 -6.25 12.07
CA LEU A 147 -13.50 -6.37 13.10
C LEU A 147 -12.18 -5.88 12.49
N VAL A 148 -11.52 -4.90 13.13
CA VAL A 148 -10.34 -4.22 12.57
C VAL A 148 -9.11 -4.54 13.41
N TYR A 149 -8.01 -4.86 12.71
CA TYR A 149 -6.74 -5.25 13.30
C TYR A 149 -5.66 -4.31 12.76
N LYS A 150 -4.96 -3.57 13.63
CA LYS A 150 -3.85 -2.68 13.22
C LYS A 150 -2.60 -3.49 12.94
N ARG A 151 -1.87 -3.16 11.87
CA ARG A 151 -0.52 -3.71 11.63
C ARG A 151 0.43 -3.22 12.74
N PRO A 152 1.36 -4.04 13.24
CA PRO A 152 2.38 -3.57 14.18
C PRO A 152 3.11 -2.34 13.64
N TYR A 153 3.61 -1.49 14.55
CA TYR A 153 4.32 -0.24 14.24
C TYR A 153 3.55 0.84 13.44
N CYS A 154 2.33 0.58 12.97
CA CYS A 154 1.52 1.44 12.07
C CYS A 154 1.51 2.94 12.46
N LEU A 155 1.33 3.29 13.75
CA LEU A 155 1.35 4.70 14.18
C LEU A 155 2.75 5.35 14.08
N GLY A 156 3.82 4.59 14.31
CA GLY A 156 5.20 5.06 14.15
C GLY A 156 5.57 5.21 12.67
N PHE A 157 5.16 4.24 11.84
CA PHE A 157 5.28 4.28 10.39
C PHE A 157 4.58 5.51 9.80
N LEU A 158 3.33 5.78 10.18
CA LEU A 158 2.60 6.96 9.72
C LEU A 158 3.31 8.27 10.11
N LYS A 159 3.84 8.39 11.34
CA LYS A 159 4.65 9.55 11.75
C LYS A 159 5.87 9.75 10.84
N PHE A 160 6.58 8.66 10.52
CA PHE A 160 7.71 8.65 9.59
C PHE A 160 7.27 9.09 8.17
N CYS A 161 6.16 8.55 7.64
CA CYS A 161 5.65 8.92 6.32
C CYS A 161 5.33 10.42 6.25
N PHE A 162 4.62 10.99 7.23
CA PHE A 162 4.36 12.44 7.28
C PHE A 162 5.63 13.29 7.50
N GLN A 163 6.70 12.72 8.05
CA GLN A 163 7.98 13.41 8.23
C GLN A 163 8.73 13.53 6.89
N ARG A 164 8.79 12.46 6.09
CA ARG A 164 9.60 12.39 4.85
C ARG A 164 8.83 12.65 3.57
N PHE A 165 7.53 12.35 3.53
CA PHE A 165 6.67 12.46 2.35
C PHE A 165 5.53 13.45 2.56
N ASN A 166 4.97 13.91 1.45
CA ASN A 166 3.62 14.42 1.40
C ASN A 166 2.70 13.20 1.20
N VAL A 167 1.70 13.02 2.06
CA VAL A 167 0.97 11.74 2.15
C VAL A 167 -0.50 11.91 1.79
N GLY A 168 -0.95 11.12 0.83
CA GLY A 168 -2.36 10.90 0.52
C GLY A 168 -2.79 9.48 0.88
N LEU A 169 -4.10 9.26 0.99
CA LEU A 169 -4.67 7.93 1.19
C LEU A 169 -5.65 7.60 0.08
N TRP A 170 -5.52 6.41 -0.53
CA TRP A 170 -6.43 5.93 -1.57
C TRP A 170 -6.93 4.51 -1.27
N SER A 171 -8.16 4.45 -0.76
CA SER A 171 -8.89 3.23 -0.39
C SER A 171 -9.68 2.67 -1.59
N SER A 172 -9.70 1.35 -1.78
CA SER A 172 -10.61 0.67 -2.73
C SER A 172 -11.95 0.27 -2.09
N ALA A 173 -12.36 0.97 -1.02
CA ALA A 173 -13.63 0.80 -0.34
C ALA A 173 -14.32 2.16 -0.19
N ARG A 174 -15.65 2.17 -0.35
CA ARG A 174 -16.54 3.36 -0.26
C ARG A 174 -16.31 4.21 0.98
N GLU A 175 -16.55 5.51 0.88
CA GLU A 175 -16.26 6.51 1.91
C GLU A 175 -16.84 6.20 3.32
N HIS A 176 -18.09 5.72 3.40
CA HIS A 176 -18.70 5.32 4.68
C HIS A 176 -18.01 4.12 5.36
N ASN A 177 -17.19 3.36 4.63
CA ASN A 177 -16.34 2.29 5.16
C ASN A 177 -14.96 2.78 5.62
N LEU A 178 -14.67 4.08 5.46
CA LEU A 178 -13.33 4.68 5.59
C LEU A 178 -13.22 5.60 6.80
N GLN A 179 -14.15 6.56 6.95
CA GLN A 179 -14.01 7.70 7.86
C GLN A 179 -13.74 7.31 9.32
N GLY A 180 -14.53 6.40 9.89
CA GLY A 180 -14.36 5.96 11.28
C GLY A 180 -13.12 5.09 11.52
N ILE A 181 -12.65 4.37 10.49
CA ILE A 181 -11.41 3.58 10.58
C ILE A 181 -10.20 4.51 10.59
N LEU A 182 -10.18 5.56 9.76
CA LEU A 182 -9.10 6.55 9.78
C LEU A 182 -8.96 7.23 11.14
N THR A 183 -10.06 7.60 11.78
CA THR A 183 -10.03 8.21 13.13
C THR A 183 -9.41 7.26 14.16
N ASN A 184 -9.73 5.96 14.14
CA ASN A 184 -9.20 4.96 15.07
C ASN A 184 -7.77 4.48 14.77
N VAL A 185 -7.30 4.61 13.52
CA VAL A 185 -5.94 4.21 13.10
C VAL A 185 -4.95 5.37 13.19
N MET A 186 -5.35 6.55 12.75
CA MET A 186 -4.47 7.72 12.60
C MET A 186 -4.65 8.77 13.70
N GLY A 187 -5.85 8.85 14.30
CA GLY A 187 -6.22 9.90 15.25
C GLY A 187 -5.87 11.30 14.71
N ASN A 188 -5.16 12.07 15.53
CA ASN A 188 -4.69 13.42 15.19
C ASN A 188 -3.71 13.50 14.01
N LEU A 189 -3.20 12.39 13.47
CA LEU A 189 -2.42 12.40 12.23
C LEU A 189 -3.29 12.53 10.97
N LYS A 190 -4.60 12.22 11.04
CA LYS A 190 -5.52 12.32 9.89
C LYS A 190 -5.50 13.71 9.24
N LYS A 191 -5.33 14.78 10.03
CA LYS A 191 -5.22 16.17 9.57
C LYS A 191 -3.92 16.52 8.83
N LYS A 192 -3.00 15.57 8.68
CA LYS A 192 -1.76 15.71 7.87
C LYS A 192 -1.86 15.06 6.49
N LEU A 193 -2.96 14.34 6.19
CA LEU A 193 -3.22 13.83 4.84
C LEU A 193 -3.54 15.00 3.92
N LEU A 194 -2.93 15.03 2.73
CA LEU A 194 -3.28 16.02 1.69
C LEU A 194 -4.64 15.69 1.03
N PHE A 195 -5.00 14.41 0.98
CA PHE A 195 -6.30 13.93 0.53
C PHE A 195 -6.68 12.60 1.17
N THR A 196 -7.97 12.29 1.15
CA THR A 196 -8.54 10.99 1.52
C THR A 196 -9.47 10.57 0.39
N TRP A 197 -9.00 9.66 -0.45
CA TRP A 197 -9.72 9.13 -1.60
C TRP A 197 -10.20 7.70 -1.34
N ASP A 198 -11.30 7.37 -1.99
CA ASP A 198 -12.05 6.13 -1.81
C ASP A 198 -12.26 5.42 -3.17
N GLN A 199 -13.25 4.51 -3.23
CA GLN A 199 -13.60 3.79 -4.45
C GLN A 199 -14.03 4.72 -5.60
N GLU A 200 -14.75 5.81 -5.32
CA GLU A 200 -15.37 6.69 -6.34
C GLU A 200 -14.34 7.61 -7.04
N HIS A 201 -13.13 7.65 -6.49
CA HIS A 201 -11.98 8.37 -7.05
C HIS A 201 -11.18 7.52 -8.07
N GLY A 202 -11.38 6.20 -8.06
CA GLY A 202 -10.81 5.27 -9.04
C GLY A 202 -11.68 5.11 -10.28
N THR A 203 -11.08 4.69 -11.40
CA THR A 203 -11.86 4.35 -12.59
C THR A 203 -12.43 2.94 -12.46
N ASP A 204 -13.75 2.79 -12.52
CA ASP A 204 -14.39 1.48 -12.70
C ASP A 204 -13.98 0.92 -14.06
N SER A 205 -13.40 -0.27 -14.09
CA SER A 205 -13.05 -0.96 -15.33
C SER A 205 -14.26 -1.60 -16.02
N GLY A 206 -15.37 -1.80 -15.30
CA GLY A 206 -16.48 -2.66 -15.70
C GLY A 206 -16.23 -4.16 -15.45
N PHE A 207 -15.04 -4.54 -14.95
CA PHE A 207 -14.63 -5.92 -14.71
C PHE A 207 -14.57 -6.27 -13.22
N LYS A 208 -14.27 -7.54 -12.95
CA LYS A 208 -14.09 -8.12 -11.61
C LYS A 208 -12.63 -8.52 -11.43
N CYS A 209 -12.14 -8.50 -10.20
CA CYS A 209 -10.78 -8.96 -9.89
C CYS A 209 -10.67 -10.47 -10.15
N LEU A 210 -9.58 -10.92 -10.78
CA LEU A 210 -9.40 -12.31 -11.19
C LEU A 210 -9.56 -13.32 -10.03
N GLU A 211 -8.95 -13.01 -8.88
CA GLU A 211 -9.04 -13.80 -7.64
C GLU A 211 -10.44 -13.80 -6.98
N ASN A 212 -11.29 -12.82 -7.30
CA ASN A 212 -12.54 -12.60 -6.59
C ASN A 212 -13.60 -11.98 -7.52
N ARG A 213 -14.45 -12.86 -8.08
CA ARG A 213 -15.47 -12.50 -9.07
C ARG A 213 -16.59 -11.59 -8.53
N ASP A 214 -16.71 -11.43 -7.21
CA ASP A 214 -17.65 -10.46 -6.62
C ASP A 214 -17.05 -9.04 -6.59
N LYS A 215 -15.76 -8.93 -6.25
CA LYS A 215 -14.97 -7.70 -6.09
C LYS A 215 -14.81 -6.98 -7.43
N PRO A 216 -15.47 -5.82 -7.66
CA PRO A 216 -15.25 -5.05 -8.88
C PRO A 216 -13.83 -4.47 -8.92
N LEU A 217 -13.29 -4.34 -10.13
CA LEU A 217 -11.94 -3.86 -10.37
C LEU A 217 -11.96 -2.35 -10.65
N PHE A 218 -11.44 -1.57 -9.70
CA PHE A 218 -11.26 -0.13 -9.80
C PHE A 218 -9.78 0.22 -9.90
N PHE A 219 -9.39 0.92 -10.95
CA PHE A 219 -8.02 1.39 -11.18
C PHE A 219 -7.70 2.65 -10.37
N LYS A 220 -6.45 2.76 -9.91
CA LYS A 220 -5.90 3.88 -9.15
C LYS A 220 -4.90 4.64 -9.99
N GLU A 221 -5.41 5.52 -10.85
CA GLU A 221 -4.61 6.23 -11.83
C GLU A 221 -3.96 7.48 -11.25
N LEU A 222 -2.63 7.53 -11.26
CA LEU A 222 -1.88 8.66 -10.72
C LEU A 222 -2.08 9.94 -11.54
N ASN A 223 -2.43 9.85 -12.82
CA ASN A 223 -2.92 10.96 -13.63
C ASN A 223 -4.07 11.72 -12.94
N HIS A 224 -4.98 11.06 -12.21
CA HIS A 224 -6.05 11.76 -11.47
C HIS A 224 -5.50 12.77 -10.44
N LEU A 225 -4.30 12.52 -9.89
CA LEU A 225 -3.60 13.38 -8.93
C LEU A 225 -2.74 14.44 -9.62
N TRP A 226 -2.06 14.07 -10.71
CA TRP A 226 -1.17 14.97 -11.47
C TRP A 226 -1.96 16.02 -12.26
N GLU A 227 -3.04 15.61 -12.93
CA GLU A 227 -3.99 16.47 -13.66
C GLU A 227 -5.04 17.10 -12.73
N LYS A 228 -5.02 16.76 -11.44
CA LYS A 228 -5.95 17.22 -10.39
C LYS A 228 -7.43 17.11 -10.78
N LYS A 229 -7.79 15.94 -11.33
CA LYS A 229 -9.14 15.55 -11.82
C LYS A 229 -10.26 15.81 -10.81
N TYR A 230 -9.96 15.73 -9.51
CA TYR A 230 -10.88 16.04 -8.42
C TYR A 230 -10.44 17.34 -7.72
N PRO A 231 -11.37 18.25 -7.38
CA PRO A 231 -11.05 19.57 -6.86
C PRO A 231 -10.46 19.51 -5.43
N ASN A 232 -9.90 20.65 -4.99
CA ASN A 232 -9.37 20.89 -3.63
C ASN A 232 -8.06 20.15 -3.28
N LEU A 233 -7.31 19.64 -4.27
CA LEU A 233 -5.96 19.14 -4.05
C LEU A 233 -4.98 20.32 -3.83
N PRO A 234 -4.19 20.34 -2.74
CA PRO A 234 -3.52 21.55 -2.24
C PRO A 234 -2.20 21.93 -2.93
N TRP A 235 -1.85 21.30 -4.05
CA TRP A 235 -0.59 21.53 -4.76
C TRP A 235 -0.76 22.30 -6.08
N SER A 236 0.33 22.91 -6.56
CA SER A 236 0.37 23.54 -7.89
C SER A 236 0.36 22.50 -9.01
N ASP A 237 -0.14 22.90 -10.17
CA ASP A 237 -0.20 22.03 -11.35
C ASP A 237 1.23 21.65 -11.78
N GLY A 238 1.47 20.38 -12.11
CA GLY A 238 2.81 19.85 -12.38
C GLY A 238 3.73 19.70 -11.16
N GLU A 239 3.27 19.94 -9.92
CA GLU A 239 4.08 19.67 -8.72
C GLU A 239 4.36 18.17 -8.52
N TYR A 240 3.42 17.31 -8.95
CA TYR A 240 3.57 15.85 -8.90
C TYR A 240 3.45 15.22 -10.29
N SER A 241 4.28 14.21 -10.52
CA SER A 241 4.38 13.42 -11.75
C SER A 241 4.90 12.01 -11.41
N ALA A 242 5.15 11.19 -12.43
CA ALA A 242 5.71 9.84 -12.28
C ALA A 242 7.05 9.81 -11.52
N SER A 243 7.92 10.81 -11.72
CA SER A 243 9.25 10.88 -11.11
C SER A 243 9.25 11.15 -9.60
N ASN A 244 8.13 11.62 -9.03
CA ASN A 244 8.06 11.99 -7.62
C ASN A 244 6.79 11.51 -6.88
N THR A 245 6.03 10.58 -7.49
CA THR A 245 4.81 10.00 -6.90
C THR A 245 4.91 8.47 -6.81
N LEU A 246 4.77 7.91 -5.61
CA LEU A 246 4.66 6.46 -5.41
C LEU A 246 3.26 6.06 -4.94
N LEU A 247 2.67 5.09 -5.65
CA LEU A 247 1.47 4.37 -5.23
C LEU A 247 1.83 3.07 -4.48
N ILE A 248 1.17 2.81 -3.35
CA ILE A 248 1.14 1.47 -2.75
C ILE A 248 -0.25 0.86 -3.00
N THR A 249 -0.31 -0.31 -3.63
CA THR A 249 -1.58 -0.95 -4.03
C THR A 249 -1.39 -2.44 -4.29
N ASP A 250 -2.46 -3.18 -4.58
CA ASP A 250 -2.34 -4.51 -5.21
C ASP A 250 -2.20 -4.35 -6.76
N PRO A 251 -1.46 -5.23 -7.48
CA PRO A 251 -1.00 -5.00 -8.86
C PRO A 251 -2.09 -4.74 -9.90
N GLU A 252 -3.27 -5.36 -9.76
CA GLU A 252 -4.32 -5.27 -10.78
C GLU A 252 -4.91 -3.85 -10.88
N LYS A 253 -4.56 -2.94 -9.96
CA LYS A 253 -5.11 -1.57 -9.88
C LYS A 253 -4.20 -0.49 -10.45
N SER A 254 -2.94 -0.81 -10.77
CA SER A 254 -1.99 0.13 -11.37
C SER A 254 -1.82 -0.05 -12.89
N LEU A 255 -2.57 -0.96 -13.53
CA LEU A 255 -2.44 -1.36 -14.95
C LEU A 255 -2.46 -0.22 -15.99
N LEU A 256 -2.85 0.99 -15.62
CA LEU A 256 -2.89 2.18 -16.49
C LEU A 256 -1.91 3.29 -16.06
N ASN A 257 -1.08 3.06 -15.06
CA ASN A 257 -0.02 3.97 -14.64
C ASN A 257 1.26 3.73 -15.46
N PRO A 258 2.20 4.70 -15.52
CA PRO A 258 3.55 4.45 -16.00
C PRO A 258 4.26 3.38 -15.14
N PRO A 259 5.14 2.56 -15.73
CA PRO A 259 5.81 1.47 -15.02
C PRO A 259 6.65 2.01 -13.85
N ASN A 260 6.85 1.19 -12.82
CA ASN A 260 7.65 1.53 -11.63
C ASN A 260 7.12 2.74 -10.81
N THR A 261 5.92 3.28 -11.10
CA THR A 261 5.27 4.31 -10.25
C THR A 261 4.46 3.73 -9.08
N ALA A 262 4.44 2.40 -8.96
CA ALA A 262 3.73 1.66 -7.93
C ALA A 262 4.57 0.50 -7.38
N ILE A 263 4.34 0.15 -6.11
CA ILE A 263 4.86 -1.07 -5.48
C ILE A 263 3.73 -1.91 -4.89
N PHE A 264 3.98 -3.21 -4.80
CA PHE A 264 2.98 -4.23 -4.44
C PHE A 264 3.35 -5.06 -3.20
N PRO A 265 3.64 -4.44 -2.03
CA PRO A 265 3.89 -5.12 -0.76
C PRO A 265 2.87 -6.21 -0.39
N ARG A 266 3.38 -7.27 0.24
CA ARG A 266 2.52 -8.33 0.78
C ARG A 266 1.50 -7.79 1.79
N ASN A 267 0.25 -8.18 1.54
CA ASN A 267 -0.89 -7.92 2.40
C ASN A 267 -0.63 -8.42 3.84
N TYR A 268 -1.00 -7.61 4.82
CA TYR A 268 -0.83 -7.88 6.25
C TYR A 268 -1.63 -9.10 6.72
N ASP A 269 -0.92 -10.11 7.22
CA ASP A 269 -1.50 -11.23 7.96
C ASP A 269 -1.59 -10.89 9.48
N PRO A 270 -2.80 -10.76 10.05
CA PRO A 270 -2.99 -10.52 11.49
C PRO A 270 -2.65 -11.71 12.40
N GLU A 271 -2.46 -12.92 11.87
CA GLU A 271 -1.94 -14.08 12.60
C GLU A 271 -0.40 -14.07 12.70
N ASN A 272 0.29 -13.33 11.82
CA ASN A 272 1.75 -13.17 11.88
C ASN A 272 2.16 -12.30 13.09
N ARG A 273 2.40 -12.98 14.22
CA ARG A 273 2.90 -12.38 15.47
C ARG A 273 4.32 -11.80 15.38
N LYS A 274 5.03 -12.00 14.26
CA LYS A 274 6.37 -11.45 13.99
C LYS A 274 6.37 -10.37 12.90
N ASP A 275 5.21 -9.85 12.49
CA ASP A 275 5.15 -8.77 11.49
C ASP A 275 5.83 -7.49 12.00
N ASP A 276 7.00 -7.18 11.44
CA ASP A 276 7.78 -5.98 11.70
C ASP A 276 7.91 -5.09 10.45
N PHE A 277 7.11 -5.35 9.42
CA PHE A 277 7.19 -4.79 8.07
C PHE A 277 7.10 -3.25 8.01
N LEU A 278 6.41 -2.64 8.98
CA LEU A 278 6.30 -1.18 9.17
C LEU A 278 7.22 -0.61 10.26
N GLY A 279 8.00 -1.46 10.93
CA GLY A 279 8.90 -1.12 12.02
C GLY A 279 10.18 -0.41 11.55
N PRO A 280 11.02 0.08 12.48
CA PRO A 280 12.23 0.85 12.15
C PRO A 280 13.29 0.11 11.32
N LYS A 281 13.19 -1.22 11.17
CA LYS A 281 14.02 -2.05 10.28
C LYS A 281 13.16 -2.90 9.32
N GLY A 282 11.86 -2.59 9.23
CA GLY A 282 10.90 -3.31 8.40
C GLY A 282 11.09 -2.98 6.92
N GLU A 283 10.96 -3.99 6.08
CA GLU A 283 11.24 -3.94 4.62
C GLU A 283 10.64 -2.71 3.92
N LEU A 284 9.33 -2.44 4.09
CA LEU A 284 8.70 -1.27 3.47
C LEU A 284 9.19 0.06 4.06
N ARG A 285 9.52 0.11 5.36
CA ARG A 285 10.07 1.36 5.93
C ARG A 285 11.47 1.64 5.41
N VAL A 286 12.35 0.64 5.35
CA VAL A 286 13.71 0.79 4.82
C VAL A 286 13.69 1.18 3.35
N PHE A 287 12.81 0.56 2.54
CA PHE A 287 12.55 0.98 1.16
C PHE A 287 12.10 2.45 1.07
N LEU A 288 11.15 2.88 1.92
CA LEU A 288 10.69 4.27 1.93
C LEU A 288 11.72 5.26 2.50
N GLU A 289 12.68 4.82 3.30
CA GLU A 289 13.81 5.64 3.76
C GLU A 289 14.77 5.94 2.59
N GLY A 290 15.10 4.94 1.75
CA GLY A 290 15.87 5.15 0.52
C GLY A 290 15.12 5.95 -0.54
N LEU A 291 13.83 5.65 -0.77
CA LEU A 291 12.97 6.38 -1.72
C LEU A 291 12.87 7.88 -1.37
N ALA A 292 12.92 8.25 -0.09
CA ALA A 292 12.91 9.65 0.32
C ALA A 292 14.16 10.38 -0.23
N GLU A 293 15.32 9.73 -0.18
CA GLU A 293 16.60 10.29 -0.63
C GLU A 293 16.81 10.28 -2.14
N ALA A 294 16.29 9.27 -2.85
CA ALA A 294 16.39 9.12 -4.30
C ALA A 294 16.06 10.41 -5.07
N GLU A 295 16.55 10.55 -6.31
CA GLU A 295 16.12 11.64 -7.18
C GLU A 295 14.77 11.32 -7.82
N ASP A 296 14.69 10.20 -8.52
CA ASP A 296 13.52 9.70 -9.25
C ASP A 296 12.87 8.48 -8.56
N VAL A 297 11.53 8.37 -8.63
CA VAL A 297 10.76 7.22 -8.09
C VAL A 297 10.84 5.99 -8.97
N GLN A 298 10.70 6.14 -10.29
CA GLN A 298 10.64 5.03 -11.24
C GLN A 298 11.97 4.28 -11.26
N THR A 299 13.09 4.99 -11.37
CA THR A 299 14.44 4.38 -11.28
C THR A 299 14.65 3.69 -9.93
N TYR A 300 14.28 4.32 -8.82
CA TYR A 300 14.45 3.71 -7.49
C TYR A 300 13.61 2.43 -7.32
N VAL A 301 12.37 2.42 -7.82
CA VAL A 301 11.47 1.25 -7.76
C VAL A 301 11.94 0.13 -8.70
N GLU A 302 12.53 0.46 -9.86
CA GLU A 302 13.16 -0.52 -10.76
C GLU A 302 14.38 -1.21 -10.12
N GLU A 303 15.24 -0.43 -9.47
CA GLU A 303 16.45 -0.93 -8.80
C GLU A 303 16.15 -1.69 -7.48
N HIS A 304 15.05 -1.36 -6.79
CA HIS A 304 14.72 -1.88 -5.45
C HIS A 304 13.34 -2.56 -5.39
N PRO A 305 13.08 -3.62 -6.20
CA PRO A 305 11.76 -4.25 -6.28
C PRO A 305 11.31 -4.86 -4.94
N ILE A 306 10.09 -4.52 -4.51
CA ILE A 306 9.50 -4.94 -3.22
C ILE A 306 8.07 -5.48 -3.41
N GLY A 307 7.83 -6.69 -2.89
CA GLY A 307 6.53 -7.36 -2.93
C GLY A 307 6.33 -8.23 -4.17
N ASP A 308 5.11 -8.23 -4.70
CA ASP A 308 4.75 -8.96 -5.92
C ASP A 308 5.16 -8.16 -7.18
N PRO A 309 5.36 -8.79 -8.36
CA PRO A 309 5.82 -8.09 -9.56
C PRO A 309 4.70 -7.29 -10.25
N GLU A 310 5.09 -6.28 -11.05
CA GLU A 310 4.17 -5.56 -11.92
C GLU A 310 3.60 -6.48 -13.02
N ILE A 311 2.31 -6.31 -13.35
CA ILE A 311 1.64 -7.09 -14.39
C ILE A 311 2.07 -6.55 -15.76
N THR A 312 2.99 -7.28 -16.39
CA THR A 312 3.54 -6.99 -17.72
C THR A 312 3.08 -8.05 -18.74
N PRO A 313 3.39 -7.89 -20.05
CA PRO A 313 3.15 -8.93 -21.07
C PRO A 313 3.77 -10.32 -20.82
N SER A 314 4.60 -10.47 -19.78
CA SER A 314 5.14 -11.77 -19.33
C SER A 314 4.29 -12.46 -18.25
N HIS A 315 3.25 -11.81 -17.73
CA HIS A 315 2.38 -12.35 -16.69
C HIS A 315 1.52 -13.52 -17.23
N PRO A 316 1.35 -14.65 -16.49
CA PRO A 316 0.57 -15.81 -16.96
C PRO A 316 -0.85 -15.46 -17.44
N ASP A 317 -1.56 -14.62 -16.69
CA ASP A 317 -2.90 -14.14 -17.04
C ASP A 317 -2.90 -12.85 -17.91
N TRP A 318 -1.85 -12.57 -18.67
CA TRP A 318 -1.76 -11.30 -19.44
C TRP A 318 -2.95 -11.10 -20.39
N ASP A 319 -3.44 -12.14 -21.06
CA ASP A 319 -4.61 -12.05 -21.95
C ASP A 319 -5.87 -11.50 -21.23
N HIS A 320 -6.03 -11.81 -19.94
CA HIS A 320 -7.12 -11.28 -19.13
C HIS A 320 -6.94 -9.77 -18.90
N TYR A 321 -5.75 -9.34 -18.48
CA TYR A 321 -5.47 -7.94 -18.18
C TYR A 321 -5.41 -7.06 -19.43
N CYS A 322 -4.79 -7.56 -20.51
CA CYS A 322 -4.76 -6.95 -21.83
C CYS A 322 -6.18 -6.66 -22.35
N LYS A 323 -7.10 -7.64 -22.24
CA LYS A 323 -8.52 -7.44 -22.59
C LYS A 323 -9.17 -6.30 -21.81
N ILE A 324 -8.90 -6.20 -20.50
CA ILE A 324 -9.45 -5.14 -19.64
C ILE A 324 -8.91 -3.77 -20.07
N ILE A 325 -7.59 -3.65 -20.27
CA ILE A 325 -6.92 -2.42 -20.73
C ILE A 325 -7.51 -1.96 -22.07
N CYS A 326 -7.64 -2.87 -23.05
CA CYS A 326 -8.25 -2.58 -24.35
C CYS A 326 -9.70 -2.12 -24.24
N CYS A 327 -10.53 -2.77 -23.41
CA CYS A 327 -11.91 -2.37 -23.20
C CYS A 327 -12.02 -0.98 -22.54
N VAL A 328 -11.22 -0.69 -21.51
CA VAL A 328 -11.24 0.60 -20.82
C VAL A 328 -10.73 1.73 -21.72
N ASN A 329 -9.68 1.50 -22.52
CA ASN A 329 -9.20 2.49 -23.49
C ASN A 329 -10.22 2.76 -24.61
N LYS A 330 -10.92 1.72 -25.10
CA LYS A 330 -12.01 1.88 -26.08
C LYS A 330 -13.19 2.70 -25.54
N ILE A 331 -13.51 2.59 -24.24
CA ILE A 331 -14.54 3.41 -23.59
C ILE A 331 -14.11 4.88 -23.50
N ARG A 332 -12.81 5.15 -23.27
CA ARG A 332 -12.26 6.51 -23.09
C ARG A 332 -12.10 7.29 -24.39
N PHE A 333 -11.54 6.63 -25.41
CA PHE A 333 -11.07 7.28 -26.63
C PHE A 333 -11.90 6.91 -27.87
N GLY A 334 -12.94 6.09 -27.69
CA GLY A 334 -13.73 5.49 -28.76
C GLY A 334 -13.03 4.28 -29.39
N ASP A 335 -13.62 3.74 -30.47
CA ASP A 335 -12.84 2.92 -31.39
C ASP A 335 -11.82 3.82 -32.10
N PRO A 336 -10.55 3.38 -32.24
CA PRO A 336 -9.64 3.99 -33.20
C PRO A 336 -10.15 3.65 -34.60
N THR A 337 -11.03 4.50 -35.14
CA THR A 337 -11.42 4.43 -36.56
C THR A 337 -10.15 4.47 -37.40
N PRO A 338 -9.95 3.51 -38.32
CA PRO A 338 -8.86 3.58 -39.27
C PRO A 338 -9.02 4.87 -40.07
N LYS A 339 -8.15 5.85 -39.81
CA LYS A 339 -7.97 6.97 -40.73
C LYS A 339 -7.34 6.38 -41.99
N LEU A 340 -8.19 6.07 -42.96
CA LEU A 340 -7.78 5.92 -44.34
C LEU A 340 -7.15 7.25 -44.75
N ILE A 341 -5.85 7.21 -45.04
CA ILE A 341 -5.04 8.29 -45.60
C ILE A 341 -4.97 8.06 -47.11
#